data_AF-A0A453E5T1-F1
#
_entry.id   AF-A0A453E5T1-F1
#
_cell.length_a   1.000
_cell.length_b   1.000
_cell.length_c   1.000
_cell.angle_alpha   90.00
_cell.angle_beta   90.00
_cell.angle_gamma   90.00
#
_symmetry.space_group_name_H-M   'P 1'
#
loop_
_entity.id
_entity.type
_entity.pdbx_description
1 polymer ?
#
loop_
_entity_poly.entity_id
_entity_poly.type
_entity_poly.pdbx_seq_one_letter_code
_entity_poly.pdbx_strand_id
1 'polypeptide(L)'
;MEFSFGTKRWMKREWKEEKEEVSKGEELETDGYSLGLHAPGFFDKVLHVETCLLHSEPADKVLAVVQGSWTDPALGLTPYDVYKHTGFLKHLMIRTGRNVSTGAPEVMVNFVTSCYKPELLVPLVDRITKISEVVSVVNNVNTSVGNTSVGEQEYTLYGKPTITEMLRGLTFQISANSFFQTNTKQ
;
A
#
# COMPACT_ATOMS: atom_id res chain seq x y z
N MET A 1 -7.83 2.96 1.65
CA MET A 1 -7.73 1.57 2.12
C MET A 1 -6.29 1.27 2.51
N GLU A 2 -6.10 0.22 3.31
CA GLU A 2 -4.80 -0.31 3.71
C GLU A 2 -4.59 -1.69 3.07
N PHE A 3 -3.39 -1.92 2.55
CA PHE A 3 -2.93 -3.20 2.02
C PHE A 3 -1.65 -3.61 2.73
N SER A 4 -1.45 -4.91 2.90
CA SER A 4 -0.24 -5.49 3.48
C SER A 4 0.67 -6.03 2.40
N PHE A 5 1.97 -5.82 2.56
CA PHE A 5 3.00 -6.56 1.85
C PHE A 5 3.28 -7.85 2.62
N GLY A 6 3.11 -9.00 1.98
CA GLY A 6 3.23 -10.31 2.63
C GLY A 6 4.25 -11.20 1.93
N THR A 7 4.96 -12.02 2.72
CA THR A 7 5.85 -13.08 2.24
C THR A 7 5.10 -14.35 1.82
N LYS A 8 3.83 -14.49 2.23
CA LYS A 8 2.98 -15.65 1.92
C LYS A 8 1.68 -15.23 1.24
N ARG A 9 1.54 -15.61 -0.02
CA ARG A 9 0.29 -15.45 -0.77
C ARG A 9 -0.76 -16.44 -0.28
N TRP A 10 -1.96 -15.95 0.02
CA TRP A 10 -3.13 -16.78 0.24
C TRP A 10 -3.70 -17.23 -1.11
N MET A 11 -3.99 -18.52 -1.23
CA MET A 11 -4.68 -19.11 -2.38
C MET A 11 -5.71 -20.11 -1.89
N LYS A 12 -6.83 -20.24 -2.62
CA LYS A 12 -7.79 -21.32 -2.41
C LYS A 12 -7.11 -22.67 -2.62
N ARG A 13 -7.56 -23.70 -1.91
CA ARG A 13 -6.94 -25.03 -1.95
C ARG A 13 -6.94 -25.61 -3.37
N GLU A 14 -8.05 -25.46 -4.09
CA GLU A 14 -8.21 -25.90 -5.49
C GLU A 14 -7.16 -25.27 -6.41
N TRP A 15 -6.88 -23.96 -6.25
CA TRP A 15 -5.86 -23.26 -7.04
C TRP A 15 -4.43 -23.62 -6.64
N LYS A 16 -4.21 -24.09 -5.42
CA LYS A 16 -2.89 -24.60 -5.02
C LYS A 16 -2.57 -25.92 -5.71
N GLU A 17 -3.55 -26.82 -5.76
CA GLU A 17 -3.42 -28.13 -6.40
C GLU A 17 -3.10 -27.96 -7.91
N GLU A 18 -3.80 -27.05 -8.61
CA GLU A 18 -3.49 -26.72 -10.02
C GLU A 18 -2.12 -26.05 -10.20
N LYS A 19 -1.71 -25.13 -9.30
CA LYS A 19 -0.43 -24.42 -9.44
C LYS A 19 0.77 -25.33 -9.16
N GLU A 20 0.67 -26.24 -8.18
CA GLU A 20 1.71 -27.23 -7.84
C GLU A 20 1.92 -28.26 -8.95
N GLU A 21 0.88 -28.59 -9.73
CA GLU A 21 1.00 -29.43 -10.92
C GLU A 21 1.76 -28.72 -12.06
N VAL A 22 1.60 -27.40 -12.19
CA VAL A 22 2.21 -26.57 -13.24
C VAL A 22 3.63 -26.11 -12.87
N SER A 23 3.95 -25.91 -11.59
CA SER A 23 5.18 -25.27 -11.11
C SER A 23 6.37 -26.20 -10.85
N LYS A 24 6.39 -27.44 -11.38
CA LYS A 24 7.49 -28.41 -11.23
C LYS A 24 8.86 -27.98 -11.81
N GLY A 25 9.06 -26.72 -12.19
CA GLY A 25 10.22 -26.24 -12.94
C GLY A 25 11.10 -25.19 -12.25
N GLU A 26 10.56 -24.10 -11.71
CA GLU A 26 11.38 -22.97 -11.22
C GLU A 26 10.65 -22.22 -10.10
N GLU A 27 11.06 -22.42 -8.84
CA GLU A 27 10.62 -21.57 -7.73
C GLU A 27 11.42 -20.27 -7.74
N LEU A 28 10.85 -19.20 -8.29
CA LEU A 28 11.35 -17.85 -8.02
C LEU A 28 11.12 -17.54 -6.53
N GLU A 29 12.14 -17.01 -5.83
CA GLU A 29 12.05 -16.60 -4.42
C GLU A 29 10.89 -15.60 -4.13
N THR A 30 10.34 -14.98 -5.16
CA THR A 30 9.23 -14.03 -5.11
C THR A 30 7.84 -14.65 -5.37
N ASP A 31 7.71 -15.94 -5.69
CA ASP A 31 6.40 -16.55 -6.00
C ASP A 31 5.43 -16.57 -4.79
N GLY A 32 5.98 -16.36 -3.58
CA GLY A 32 5.20 -16.17 -2.34
C GLY A 32 4.82 -14.71 -2.03
N TYR A 33 5.45 -13.73 -2.69
CA TYR A 33 5.24 -12.31 -2.37
C TYR A 33 3.87 -11.82 -2.85
N SER A 34 3.26 -10.98 -2.03
CA SER A 34 1.93 -10.47 -2.33
C SER A 34 1.70 -9.09 -1.73
N LEU A 35 0.96 -8.26 -2.45
CA LEU A 35 0.40 -7.00 -1.97
C LEU A 35 -1.12 -7.12 -2.04
N GLY A 36 -1.79 -6.94 -0.90
CA GLY A 36 -3.25 -7.05 -0.83
C GLY A 36 -3.79 -7.09 0.59
N LEU A 37 -4.81 -7.92 0.83
CA LEU A 37 -5.54 -7.96 2.11
C LEU A 37 -5.32 -9.28 2.84
N HIS A 38 -5.35 -9.25 4.17
CA HIS A 38 -5.30 -10.48 4.95
C HIS A 38 -6.53 -11.36 4.69
N ALA A 39 -6.29 -12.65 4.46
CA ALA A 39 -7.38 -13.60 4.33
C ALA A 39 -8.07 -13.78 5.70
N PRO A 40 -9.41 -13.91 5.76
CA PRO A 40 -10.12 -14.14 7.02
C PRO A 40 -9.54 -15.33 7.80
N GLY A 41 -9.22 -15.10 9.08
CA GLY A 41 -8.59 -16.10 9.95
C GLY A 41 -7.07 -16.26 9.78
N PHE A 42 -6.42 -15.51 8.87
CA PHE A 42 -4.97 -15.57 8.66
C PHE A 42 -4.33 -14.19 8.79
N PHE A 43 -3.49 -14.01 9.81
CA PHE A 43 -2.71 -12.78 9.99
C PHE A 43 -1.41 -12.76 9.17
N ASP A 44 -0.95 -13.91 8.66
CA ASP A 44 0.33 -14.04 7.95
C ASP A 44 0.18 -14.31 6.46
N LYS A 45 -1.05 -14.55 5.97
CA LYS A 45 -1.33 -14.83 4.56
C LYS A 45 -2.12 -13.69 3.92
N VAL A 46 -1.60 -13.18 2.81
CA VAL A 46 -2.16 -12.05 2.09
C VAL A 46 -2.78 -12.53 0.78
N LEU A 47 -4.07 -12.26 0.61
CA LEU A 47 -4.75 -12.36 -0.67
C LEU A 47 -4.25 -11.22 -1.56
N HIS A 48 -3.64 -11.56 -2.68
CA HIS A 48 -3.25 -10.57 -3.68
C HIS A 48 -4.48 -9.90 -4.27
N VAL A 49 -4.49 -8.56 -4.32
CA VAL A 49 -5.65 -7.77 -4.80
C VAL A 49 -5.25 -6.96 -6.01
N GLU A 50 -5.60 -7.40 -7.21
CA GLU A 50 -5.27 -6.70 -8.46
C GLU A 50 -6.08 -5.41 -8.65
N THR A 51 -7.31 -5.36 -8.14
CA THR A 51 -8.20 -4.20 -8.25
C THR A 51 -9.10 -4.13 -7.02
N CYS A 52 -9.32 -2.91 -6.51
CA CYS A 52 -10.19 -2.69 -5.38
C CYS A 52 -11.50 -2.02 -5.81
N LEU A 53 -12.61 -2.76 -5.81
CA LEU A 53 -13.92 -2.25 -6.21
C LEU A 53 -14.48 -1.09 -5.34
N LEU A 54 -13.85 -0.82 -4.18
CA LEU A 54 -14.22 0.27 -3.28
C LEU A 54 -13.38 1.54 -3.50
N HIS A 55 -12.34 1.46 -4.34
CA HIS A 55 -11.47 2.57 -4.64
C HIS A 55 -11.98 3.44 -5.78
N SER A 56 -11.45 4.66 -5.83
CA SER A 56 -11.53 5.49 -7.02
C SER A 56 -10.53 5.01 -8.07
N GLU A 57 -10.81 5.29 -9.34
CA GLU A 57 -9.92 4.94 -10.46
C GLU A 57 -8.46 5.42 -10.25
N PRO A 58 -8.18 6.65 -9.75
CA PRO A 58 -6.81 7.06 -9.46
C PRO A 58 -6.13 6.23 -8.36
N ALA A 59 -6.87 5.79 -7.34
CA ALA A 59 -6.32 4.95 -6.28
C ALA A 59 -5.97 3.53 -6.78
N ASP A 60 -6.79 2.96 -7.66
CA ASP A 60 -6.47 1.68 -8.31
C ASP A 60 -5.29 1.79 -9.28
N LYS A 61 -5.13 2.91 -9.99
CA LYS A 61 -3.92 3.19 -10.79
C LYS A 61 -2.66 3.18 -9.94
N VAL A 62 -2.70 3.80 -8.76
CA VAL A 62 -1.57 3.77 -7.80
C VAL A 62 -1.28 2.33 -7.39
N LEU A 63 -2.30 1.56 -6.99
CA LEU A 63 -2.14 0.17 -6.58
C LEU A 63 -1.48 -0.68 -7.69
N ALA A 64 -1.96 -0.54 -8.93
CA ALA A 64 -1.41 -1.24 -10.09
C ALA A 64 0.06 -0.87 -10.36
N VAL A 65 0.42 0.42 -10.25
CA VAL A 65 1.81 0.87 -10.42
C VAL A 65 2.73 0.26 -9.36
N VAL A 66 2.30 0.25 -8.09
CA VAL A 66 3.09 -0.37 -7.02
C VAL A 66 3.23 -1.86 -7.30
N GLN A 67 2.12 -2.56 -7.58
CA GLN A 67 2.13 -4.00 -7.86
C GLN A 67 3.05 -4.41 -9.01
N GLY A 68 3.06 -3.64 -10.10
CA GLY A 68 3.88 -3.94 -11.27
C GLY A 68 5.38 -3.67 -11.10
N SER A 69 5.82 -3.13 -9.95
CA SER A 69 7.23 -2.74 -9.78
C SER A 69 7.87 -3.07 -8.43
N TRP A 70 7.11 -3.20 -7.34
CA TRP A 70 7.70 -3.37 -6.00
C TRP A 70 8.48 -4.67 -5.81
N THR A 71 8.18 -5.72 -6.61
CA THR A 71 8.90 -7.00 -6.58
C THR A 71 10.14 -7.03 -7.48
N ASP A 72 10.48 -5.94 -8.15
CA ASP A 72 11.68 -5.85 -8.99
C ASP A 72 12.94 -6.04 -8.10
N PRO A 73 13.75 -7.10 -8.34
CA PRO A 73 14.95 -7.35 -7.56
C PRO A 73 15.95 -6.20 -7.57
N ALA A 74 15.95 -5.35 -8.61
CA ALA A 74 16.82 -4.18 -8.70
C ALA A 74 16.50 -3.12 -7.64
N LEU A 75 15.28 -3.11 -7.08
CA LEU A 75 14.88 -2.18 -6.04
C LEU A 75 15.31 -2.62 -4.63
N GLY A 76 15.65 -3.89 -4.44
CA GLY A 76 16.01 -4.45 -3.13
C GLY A 76 14.90 -4.37 -2.08
N LEU A 77 13.65 -4.18 -2.51
CA LEU A 77 12.48 -4.10 -1.64
C LEU A 77 12.05 -5.49 -1.19
N THR A 78 11.84 -5.65 0.11
CA THR A 78 11.37 -6.92 0.70
C THR A 78 10.14 -6.67 1.56
N PRO A 79 9.12 -7.54 1.48
CA PRO A 79 7.99 -7.50 2.39
C PRO A 79 8.45 -7.84 3.81
N TYR A 80 7.78 -7.29 4.81
CA TYR A 80 8.05 -7.56 6.21
C TYR A 80 7.53 -8.95 6.60
N ASP A 81 8.43 -9.81 7.06
CA ASP A 81 8.11 -11.13 7.60
C ASP A 81 7.69 -10.99 9.07
N VAL A 82 6.42 -11.26 9.35
CA VAL A 82 5.83 -11.13 10.70
C VAL A 82 6.35 -12.16 11.71
N TYR A 83 7.04 -13.22 11.28
CA TYR A 83 7.64 -14.22 12.18
C TYR A 83 9.13 -13.94 12.42
N LYS A 84 9.85 -13.53 11.38
CA LYS A 84 11.29 -13.22 11.48
C LYS A 84 11.55 -11.78 11.93
N HIS A 85 10.54 -10.91 11.83
CA HIS A 85 10.62 -9.48 12.12
C HIS A 85 11.66 -8.75 11.26
N THR A 86 11.81 -9.19 10.02
CA THR A 86 12.77 -8.67 9.04
C THR A 86 12.06 -8.26 7.76
N GLY A 87 12.66 -7.36 6.99
CA GLY A 87 12.10 -6.85 5.74
C GLY A 87 11.77 -5.37 5.84
N PHE A 88 11.45 -4.73 4.72
CA PHE A 88 11.33 -3.28 4.62
C PHE A 88 9.89 -2.79 4.55
N LEU A 89 9.09 -3.33 3.63
CA LEU A 89 7.72 -2.89 3.35
C LEU A 89 6.73 -3.61 4.25
N LYS A 90 5.94 -2.87 5.05
CA LYS A 90 4.88 -3.43 5.90
C LYS A 90 3.51 -3.25 5.25
N HIS A 91 3.12 -1.99 5.06
CA HIS A 91 1.79 -1.65 4.54
C HIS A 91 1.87 -0.57 3.46
N LEU A 92 0.88 -0.59 2.57
CA LEU A 92 0.57 0.48 1.63
C LEU A 92 -0.82 1.00 1.98
N MET A 93 -0.94 2.24 2.40
CA MET A 93 -2.24 2.90 2.49
C MET A 93 -2.43 3.87 1.34
N ILE A 94 -3.63 3.85 0.77
CA ILE A 94 -4.06 4.81 -0.24
C ILE A 94 -5.29 5.52 0.30
N ARG A 95 -5.21 6.84 0.46
CA ARG A 95 -6.33 7.68 0.88
C ARG A 95 -6.74 8.58 -0.27
N THR A 96 -8.04 8.83 -0.38
CA THR A 96 -8.62 9.68 -1.41
C THR A 96 -9.43 10.78 -0.75
N GLY A 97 -9.38 11.96 -1.35
CA GLY A 97 -10.16 13.13 -0.97
C GLY A 97 -10.51 13.95 -2.19
N ARG A 98 -10.88 15.22 -1.98
CA ARG A 98 -11.25 16.15 -3.03
C ARG A 98 -10.67 17.52 -2.73
N ASN A 99 -10.05 18.11 -3.75
CA ASN A 99 -9.56 19.46 -3.68
C ASN A 99 -10.72 20.43 -3.42
N VAL A 100 -10.56 21.29 -2.41
CA VAL A 100 -11.61 22.20 -1.96
C VAL A 100 -11.97 23.29 -2.97
N SER A 101 -11.02 23.67 -3.83
CA SER A 101 -11.21 24.74 -4.82
C SER A 101 -11.72 24.21 -6.16
N THR A 102 -11.19 23.07 -6.62
CA THR A 102 -11.50 22.53 -7.96
C THR A 102 -12.47 21.36 -7.93
N GLY A 103 -12.69 20.73 -6.77
CA GLY A 103 -13.45 19.49 -6.63
C GLY A 103 -12.75 18.25 -7.23
N ALA A 104 -11.54 18.40 -7.75
CA ALA A 104 -10.78 17.31 -8.37
C ALA A 104 -10.36 16.27 -7.32
N PRO A 105 -10.28 14.98 -7.68
CA PRO A 105 -9.80 13.94 -6.77
C PRO A 105 -8.36 14.20 -6.33
N GLU A 106 -8.09 14.03 -5.05
CA GLU A 106 -6.75 14.04 -4.47
C GLU A 106 -6.43 12.65 -3.92
N VAL A 107 -5.22 12.16 -4.16
CA VAL A 107 -4.72 10.87 -3.67
C VAL A 107 -3.50 11.10 -2.79
N MET A 108 -3.53 10.48 -1.62
CA MET A 108 -2.37 10.32 -0.74
C MET A 108 -1.95 8.86 -0.73
N VAL A 109 -0.65 8.63 -0.88
CA VAL A 109 -0.01 7.32 -0.79
C VAL A 109 0.89 7.31 0.43
N ASN A 110 0.66 6.36 1.34
CA ASN A 110 1.46 6.20 2.55
C ASN A 110 2.12 4.81 2.55
N PHE A 111 3.45 4.81 2.47
CA PHE A 111 4.25 3.60 2.68
C PHE A 111 4.57 3.45 4.16
N VAL A 112 4.19 2.32 4.75
CA VAL A 112 4.61 1.96 6.10
C VAL A 112 5.82 1.04 6.00
N THR A 113 6.96 1.48 6.56
CA THR A 113 8.24 0.76 6.49
C THR A 113 8.79 0.44 7.87
N SER A 114 9.64 -0.59 7.96
CA SER A 114 10.29 -0.98 9.22
C SER A 114 11.42 -0.04 9.65
N CYS A 115 11.97 0.73 8.73
CA CYS A 115 13.05 1.70 8.96
C CYS A 115 12.98 2.85 7.93
N TYR A 116 13.68 3.94 8.20
CA TYR A 116 13.77 5.08 7.29
C TYR A 116 14.89 4.87 6.27
N LYS A 117 14.52 4.54 5.03
CA LYS A 117 15.40 4.40 3.86
C LYS A 117 14.71 4.95 2.62
N PRO A 118 14.54 6.28 2.52
CA PRO A 118 13.76 6.91 1.45
C PRO A 118 14.28 6.57 0.05
N GLU A 119 15.59 6.33 -0.09
CA GLU A 119 16.25 5.96 -1.34
C GLU A 119 15.67 4.70 -1.99
N LEU A 120 15.20 3.73 -1.20
CA LEU A 120 14.57 2.51 -1.71
C LEU A 120 13.16 2.77 -2.28
N LEU A 121 12.50 3.82 -1.81
CA LEU A 121 11.16 4.19 -2.25
C LEU A 121 11.18 5.12 -3.47
N VAL A 122 12.28 5.85 -3.73
CA VAL A 122 12.38 6.82 -4.84
C VAL A 122 11.85 6.25 -6.17
N PRO A 123 12.23 5.04 -6.62
CA PRO A 123 11.74 4.52 -7.90
C PRO A 123 10.23 4.26 -7.94
N LEU A 124 9.62 3.94 -6.80
CA LEU A 124 8.16 3.81 -6.69
C LEU A 124 7.51 5.19 -6.65
N VAL A 125 8.05 6.13 -5.87
CA VAL A 125 7.55 7.51 -5.78
C VAL A 125 7.56 8.14 -7.17
N ASP A 126 8.65 8.06 -7.92
CA ASP A 126 8.78 8.63 -9.27
C ASP A 126 7.78 8.07 -10.29
N ARG A 127 7.35 6.82 -10.12
CA ARG A 127 6.33 6.22 -11.00
C ARG A 127 4.93 6.67 -10.59
N ILE A 128 4.66 6.72 -9.29
CA ILE A 128 3.35 7.07 -8.73
C ILE A 128 3.05 8.56 -8.95
N THR A 129 4.05 9.44 -8.85
CA THR A 129 3.87 10.90 -9.03
C THR A 129 3.56 11.32 -10.46
N LYS A 130 3.65 10.40 -11.44
CA LYS A 130 3.16 10.60 -12.81
C LYS A 130 1.63 10.58 -12.89
N ILE A 131 0.95 10.08 -11.85
CA ILE A 131 -0.51 10.13 -11.74
C ILE A 131 -0.87 11.51 -11.19
N SER A 132 -1.53 12.33 -12.00
CA SER A 132 -1.82 13.74 -11.70
C SER A 132 -2.60 13.99 -10.40
N GLU A 133 -3.41 13.02 -10.00
CA GLU A 133 -4.25 13.05 -8.81
C GLU A 133 -3.45 12.78 -7.54
N VAL A 134 -2.23 12.23 -7.64
CA VAL A 134 -1.35 12.01 -6.49
C VAL A 134 -0.74 13.34 -6.08
N VAL A 135 -1.20 13.86 -4.95
CA VAL A 135 -0.73 15.14 -4.39
C VAL A 135 0.13 14.97 -3.15
N SER A 136 0.21 13.75 -2.62
CA SER A 136 0.91 13.42 -1.38
C SER A 136 1.48 12.02 -1.45
N VAL A 137 2.78 11.89 -1.22
CA VAL A 137 3.41 10.60 -0.91
C VAL A 137 4.19 10.74 0.39
N VAL A 138 3.90 9.87 1.34
CA VAL A 138 4.49 9.88 2.67
C VAL A 138 5.03 8.51 3.03
N ASN A 139 6.03 8.49 3.90
CA ASN A 139 6.56 7.28 4.50
C ASN A 139 6.41 7.35 6.02
N ASN A 140 5.58 6.45 6.55
CA ASN A 140 5.48 6.20 7.97
C ASN A 140 6.45 5.09 8.38
N VAL A 141 7.37 5.40 9.29
CA VAL A 141 8.32 4.43 9.82
C VAL A 141 7.74 3.84 11.10
N ASN A 142 7.54 2.52 11.10
CA ASN A 142 7.04 1.76 12.23
C ASN A 142 8.10 0.71 12.61
N THR A 143 8.81 0.94 13.70
CA THR A 143 9.84 0.01 14.20
C THR A 143 9.27 -1.10 15.07
N SER A 144 7.98 -0.99 15.44
CA SER A 144 7.29 -1.97 16.26
C SER A 144 7.23 -3.35 15.60
N VAL A 145 7.21 -4.37 16.45
CA VAL A 145 7.00 -5.77 16.06
C VAL A 145 5.55 -6.02 15.64
N GLY A 146 4.63 -5.20 16.14
CA GLY A 146 3.20 -5.32 15.85
C GLY A 146 2.87 -5.02 14.39
N ASN A 147 1.79 -5.65 13.90
CA ASN A 147 1.24 -5.41 12.57
C ASN A 147 0.36 -4.14 12.55
N THR A 148 0.92 -3.02 13.03
CA THR A 148 0.24 -1.73 13.03
C THR A 148 0.75 -0.86 11.89
N SER A 149 -0.19 -0.16 11.29
CA SER A 149 0.05 0.62 10.08
C SER A 149 0.25 2.12 10.40
N VAL A 150 0.27 2.46 11.68
CA VAL A 150 0.58 3.81 12.19
C VAL A 150 2.08 3.90 12.45
N GLY A 151 2.75 4.85 11.81
CA GLY A 151 4.17 5.13 12.03
C GLY A 151 4.43 5.86 13.34
N GLU A 152 5.61 5.65 13.91
CA GLU A 152 6.14 6.47 14.99
C GLU A 152 6.68 7.80 14.45
N GLN A 153 7.14 7.78 13.20
CA GLN A 153 7.68 8.93 12.48
C GLN A 153 7.07 9.00 11.08
N GLU A 154 6.74 10.20 10.63
CA GLU A 154 6.13 10.46 9.32
C GLU A 154 7.04 11.39 8.50
N TYR A 155 7.36 10.98 7.27
CA TYR A 155 8.19 11.74 6.34
C TYR A 155 7.44 11.99 5.04
N THR A 156 7.38 13.24 4.58
CA THR A 156 6.82 13.55 3.26
C THR A 156 7.88 13.33 2.19
N LEU A 157 7.63 12.40 1.28
CA LEU A 157 8.52 12.08 0.16
C LEU A 157 8.18 12.90 -1.09
N TYR A 158 6.91 13.27 -1.26
CA TYR A 158 6.47 14.09 -2.38
C TYR A 158 5.22 14.91 -2.03
N GLY A 159 5.16 16.14 -2.55
CA GLY A 159 3.97 16.98 -2.52
C GLY A 159 3.64 17.48 -1.12
N LYS A 160 2.39 17.30 -0.69
CA LYS A 160 1.86 17.81 0.58
C LYS A 160 1.86 16.74 1.66
N PRO A 161 1.95 17.09 2.96
CA PRO A 161 1.78 16.13 4.06
C PRO A 161 0.31 15.70 4.28
N THR A 162 -0.65 16.43 3.71
CA THR A 162 -2.08 16.19 3.86
C THR A 162 -2.82 16.29 2.52
N ILE A 163 -3.96 15.60 2.44
CA ILE A 163 -4.98 15.82 1.40
C ILE A 163 -6.16 16.58 1.97
N THR A 164 -7.01 17.10 1.10
CA THR A 164 -8.23 17.79 1.50
C THR A 164 -9.46 16.94 1.22
N GLU A 165 -10.50 17.11 2.03
CA GLU A 165 -11.83 16.56 1.77
C GLU A 165 -12.91 17.53 2.23
N MET A 166 -14.06 17.49 1.58
CA MET A 166 -15.22 18.31 1.91
C MET A 166 -16.37 17.45 2.43
N LEU A 167 -16.86 17.79 3.63
CA LEU A 167 -18.00 17.12 4.24
C LEU A 167 -18.96 18.16 4.81
N ARG A 168 -20.22 18.16 4.30
CA ARG A 168 -21.27 19.10 4.72
C ARG A 168 -20.86 20.58 4.68
N GLY A 169 -20.11 20.98 3.65
CA GLY A 169 -19.62 22.35 3.47
C GLY A 169 -18.41 22.73 4.34
N LEU A 170 -17.92 21.81 5.18
CA LEU A 170 -16.69 21.98 5.95
C LEU A 170 -15.51 21.35 5.21
N THR A 171 -14.35 21.99 5.35
CA THR A 171 -13.09 21.53 4.78
C THR A 171 -12.25 20.86 5.85
N PHE A 172 -11.76 19.66 5.55
CA PHE A 172 -10.88 18.90 6.42
C PHE A 172 -9.53 18.66 5.75
N GLN A 173 -8.46 18.82 6.50
CA GLN A 173 -7.14 18.33 6.12
C GLN A 173 -6.93 16.95 6.74
N ILE A 174 -6.63 15.97 5.90
CA ILE A 174 -6.49 14.57 6.29
C ILE A 174 -5.02 14.20 6.13
N SER A 175 -4.37 13.86 7.24
CA SER A 175 -3.01 13.30 7.25
C SER A 175 -3.04 11.78 7.09
N ALA A 176 -1.87 11.14 7.00
CA ALA A 176 -1.78 9.69 6.86
C ALA A 176 -2.24 8.95 8.13
N ASN A 177 -1.96 9.53 9.30
CA ASN A 177 -2.24 8.94 10.61
C ASN A 177 -3.55 9.45 11.25
N SER A 178 -4.25 10.42 10.66
CA SER A 178 -5.54 10.88 11.20
C SER A 178 -6.66 9.88 10.93
N PHE A 179 -7.67 9.84 11.82
CA PHE A 179 -8.93 9.17 11.53
C PHE A 179 -9.85 10.09 10.71
N PHE A 180 -10.46 9.54 9.67
CA PHE A 180 -11.52 10.19 8.90
C PHE A 180 -12.52 9.13 8.41
N GLN A 181 -13.77 9.53 8.16
CA GLN A 181 -14.79 8.61 7.69
C GLN A 181 -14.39 8.00 6.34
N THR A 182 -14.44 6.67 6.23
CA THR A 182 -14.01 5.95 5.02
C THR A 182 -14.98 6.12 3.85
N ASN A 183 -16.23 6.49 4.13
CA ASN A 183 -17.25 6.75 3.13
C ASN A 183 -17.88 8.13 3.34
N THR A 184 -17.31 9.15 2.71
CA THR A 184 -17.79 10.54 2.78
C THR A 184 -19.25 10.73 2.30
N LYS A 185 -19.80 9.79 1.51
CA LYS A 185 -21.16 9.91 0.96
C LYS A 185 -22.26 9.44 1.92
N GLN A 186 -21.94 8.62 2.93
CA GLN A 186 -22.90 8.14 3.94
C GLN A 186 -23.06 9.16 5.07
#